data_AF-A0A139NQS6-F1
#
_entry.id   AF-A0A139NQS6-F1
#
_cell.length_a   1.000
_cell.length_b   1.000
_cell.length_c   1.000
_cell.angle_alpha   90.00
_cell.angle_beta   90.00
_cell.angle_gamma   90.00
#
_symmetry.space_group_name_H-M   'P 1'
#
loop_
_entity.id
_entity.type
_entity.pdbx_description
1 polymer ?
#
loop_
_entity_poly.entity_id
_entity_poly.type
_entity_poly.pdbx_seq_one_letter_code
_entity_poly.pdbx_strand_id
1 'polypeptide(L)'
;MEIVESLGYKVHYDKRERFFHIDLEEVGNFRFGFHFAFERGRLELIWVVYDNCKAILGSPFASYAKWLISRDYIILKPVISSYDDFEKVMKIAFEMYEDFKQAFLKISEEQ
;
A
#
# COMPACT_ATOMS: atom_id res chain seq x y z
N MET A 1 5.22 -14.39 0.70
CA MET A 1 4.84 -14.07 -0.69
C MET A 1 3.59 -14.81 -1.06
N GLU A 2 3.53 -16.13 -0.80
CA GLU A 2 2.33 -16.96 -0.95
C GLU A 2 1.05 -16.33 -0.37
N ILE A 3 1.11 -15.67 0.79
CA ILE A 3 -0.04 -14.92 1.34
C ILE A 3 -0.57 -13.88 0.36
N VAL A 4 0.31 -13.05 -0.21
CA VAL A 4 -0.11 -11.96 -1.09
C VAL A 4 -0.59 -12.50 -2.44
N GLU A 5 0.06 -13.56 -2.92
CA GLU A 5 -0.38 -14.30 -4.10
C GLU A 5 -1.75 -14.96 -3.89
N SER A 6 -2.03 -15.45 -2.68
CA SER A 6 -3.34 -16.00 -2.31
C SER A 6 -4.44 -14.94 -2.27
N LEU A 7 -4.08 -13.66 -2.09
CA LEU A 7 -4.97 -12.52 -2.20
C LEU A 7 -5.20 -12.08 -3.67
N GLY A 8 -4.55 -12.75 -4.63
CA GLY A 8 -4.69 -12.48 -6.06
C GLY A 8 -3.62 -11.56 -6.64
N TYR A 9 -2.66 -11.10 -5.84
CA TYR A 9 -1.65 -10.14 -6.27
C TYR A 9 -0.30 -10.82 -6.54
N LYS A 10 0.31 -10.52 -7.70
CA LYS A 10 1.69 -10.90 -7.95
C LYS A 10 2.63 -9.94 -7.25
N VAL A 11 3.60 -10.46 -6.51
CA VAL A 11 4.56 -9.65 -5.77
C VAL A 11 5.95 -9.83 -6.34
N HIS A 12 6.62 -8.71 -6.55
CA HIS A 12 7.99 -8.61 -6.99
C HIS A 12 8.86 -8.03 -5.87
N TYR A 13 10.10 -8.52 -5.78
CA TYR A 13 11.08 -7.99 -4.84
C TYR A 13 12.14 -7.19 -5.59
N ASP A 14 12.20 -5.89 -5.31
CA ASP A 14 13.27 -5.04 -5.81
C ASP A 14 14.49 -5.17 -4.89
N LYS A 15 15.56 -5.80 -5.41
CA LYS A 15 16.80 -6.02 -4.66
C LYS A 15 17.60 -4.73 -4.42
N ARG A 16 17.46 -3.73 -5.28
CA ARG A 16 18.21 -2.47 -5.22
C ARG A 16 17.67 -1.60 -4.10
N GLU A 17 16.36 -1.43 -4.07
CA GLU A 17 15.68 -0.59 -3.10
C GLU A 17 15.19 -1.37 -1.86
N ARG A 18 15.29 -2.71 -1.90
CA ARG A 18 14.96 -3.65 -0.81
C ARG A 18 13.50 -3.61 -0.35
N PHE A 19 12.57 -3.34 -1.26
CA PHE A 19 11.12 -3.41 -0.99
C PHE A 19 10.43 -4.45 -1.87
N PHE A 20 9.24 -4.84 -1.45
CA PHE A 20 8.29 -5.63 -2.21
C PHE A 20 7.26 -4.71 -2.85
N HIS A 21 6.84 -5.01 -4.07
CA HIS A 21 5.76 -4.30 -4.73
C HIS A 21 4.84 -5.27 -5.45
N ILE A 22 3.56 -4.92 -5.53
CA ILE A 22 2.61 -5.62 -6.39
C ILE A 22 2.71 -5.09 -7.84
N ASP A 23 2.18 -5.86 -8.78
CA ASP A 23 1.91 -5.37 -10.13
C ASP A 23 1.00 -4.15 -10.08
N LEU A 24 1.28 -3.16 -10.93
CA LEU A 24 0.46 -1.96 -11.03
C LEU A 24 -0.89 -2.32 -11.64
N GLU A 25 -1.97 -2.01 -10.94
CA GLU A 25 -3.32 -2.16 -11.47
C GLU A 25 -3.72 -0.92 -12.26
N GLU A 26 -4.01 -1.11 -13.55
CA GLU A 26 -4.48 -0.08 -14.47
C GLU A 26 -6.01 0.00 -14.42
N VAL A 27 -6.52 1.15 -13.97
CA VAL A 27 -7.96 1.46 -14.00
C VAL A 27 -8.15 2.82 -14.67
N GLY A 28 -8.62 2.81 -15.92
CA GLY A 28 -8.73 4.02 -16.74
C GLY A 28 -7.36 4.65 -16.98
N ASN A 29 -7.20 5.92 -16.59
CA ASN A 29 -5.93 6.64 -16.69
C ASN A 29 -5.02 6.45 -15.47
N PHE A 30 -5.52 5.78 -14.42
CA PHE A 30 -4.81 5.65 -13.16
C PHE A 30 -4.09 4.30 -13.05
N ARG A 31 -2.91 4.32 -12.43
CA ARG A 31 -2.15 3.12 -12.06
C ARG A 31 -1.95 3.08 -10.56
N PHE A 32 -2.48 2.06 -9.94
CA PHE A 32 -2.41 1.86 -8.50
C PHE A 32 -1.32 0.85 -8.18
N GLY A 33 -0.50 1.16 -7.18
CA GLY A 33 0.55 0.30 -6.69
C GLY A 33 0.56 0.23 -5.17
N PHE A 34 0.95 -0.92 -4.66
CA PHE A 34 1.13 -1.16 -3.24
C PHE A 34 2.54 -1.70 -3.01
N HIS A 35 3.35 -0.96 -2.27
CA HIS A 35 4.70 -1.35 -1.90
C HIS A 35 4.78 -1.60 -0.40
N PHE A 36 5.59 -2.56 0.01
CA PHE A 36 5.86 -2.80 1.42
C PHE A 36 7.30 -3.25 1.65
N ALA A 37 7.85 -2.89 2.79
CA ALA A 37 9.23 -3.22 3.15
C ALA A 37 9.33 -3.63 4.61
N PHE A 38 10.30 -4.50 4.90
CA PHE A 38 10.64 -4.86 6.25
C PHE A 38 11.92 -4.15 6.67
N GLU A 39 11.82 -3.37 7.74
CA GLU A 39 12.97 -2.74 8.36
C GLU A 39 13.05 -3.17 9.82
N ARG A 40 14.02 -4.03 10.16
CA ARG A 40 14.26 -4.53 11.53
C ARG A 40 12.99 -5.12 12.19
N GLY A 41 12.24 -5.93 11.43
CA GLY A 41 11.00 -6.55 11.89
C GLY A 41 9.77 -5.62 11.90
N ARG A 42 9.93 -4.37 11.44
CA ARG A 42 8.82 -3.43 11.27
C ARG A 42 8.39 -3.43 9.82
N LEU A 43 7.09 -3.50 9.61
CA LEU A 43 6.50 -3.44 8.27
C LEU A 43 6.17 -1.98 7.95
N GLU A 44 6.69 -1.51 6.83
CA GLU A 44 6.33 -0.24 6.22
C GLU A 44 5.44 -0.50 5.01
N LEU A 45 4.35 0.26 4.92
CA LEU A 45 3.35 0.16 3.86
C LEU A 45 3.35 1.48 3.10
N ILE A 46 3.38 1.42 1.78
CA ILE A 46 3.44 2.58 0.89
C ILE A 46 2.41 2.39 -0.21
N TRP A 47 1.56 3.39 -0.39
CA TRP A 47 0.62 3.42 -1.51
C TRP A 47 1.14 4.36 -2.58
N VAL A 48 1.00 3.93 -3.82
CA VAL A 48 1.43 4.69 -4.99
C VAL A 48 0.26 4.78 -5.96
N VAL A 49 0.03 5.98 -6.48
CA VAL A 49 -0.96 6.22 -7.54
C VAL A 49 -0.30 7.10 -8.59
N TYR A 50 -0.39 6.64 -9.84
CA TYR A 50 -0.02 7.44 -11.00
C TYR A 50 -1.27 7.83 -11.76
N ASP A 51 -1.28 9.06 -12.25
CA ASP A 51 -2.19 9.50 -13.30
C ASP A 51 -1.39 9.57 -14.60
N ASN A 52 -1.76 8.74 -15.57
CA ASN A 52 -1.00 8.47 -16.78
C ASN A 52 0.45 8.11 -16.42
N CYS A 53 1.41 9.00 -16.68
CA CYS A 53 2.84 8.82 -16.38
C CYS A 53 3.34 9.66 -15.19
N LYS A 54 2.45 10.37 -14.48
CA LYS A 54 2.82 11.25 -13.37
C LYS A 54 2.41 10.63 -12.04
N ALA A 55 3.36 10.48 -11.12
CA ALA A 55 3.07 10.09 -9.76
C ALA A 55 2.29 11.22 -9.06
N ILE A 56 1.06 10.93 -8.65
CA ILE A 56 0.23 11.86 -7.87
C ILE A 56 0.27 11.52 -6.38
N LEU A 57 0.54 10.26 -6.05
CA LEU A 57 0.61 9.74 -4.69
C LEU A 57 1.74 8.71 -4.59
N GLY A 58 2.49 8.73 -3.49
CA GLY A 58 3.67 7.88 -3.32
C GLY A 58 4.33 8.11 -1.96
N SER A 59 3.65 7.74 -0.90
CA SER A 59 4.09 7.99 0.47
C SER A 59 3.72 6.84 1.41
N PRO A 60 4.44 6.72 2.54
CA PRO A 60 4.08 5.76 3.58
C PRO A 60 2.67 5.99 4.09
N PHE A 61 1.95 4.91 4.39
CA PHE A 61 0.58 4.96 4.88
C PHE A 61 0.42 5.89 6.11
N ALA A 62 1.39 5.84 7.03
CA ALA A 62 1.43 6.69 8.21
C ALA A 62 1.48 8.20 7.89
N SER A 63 1.98 8.60 6.72
CA SER A 63 1.96 10.00 6.29
C SER A 63 0.57 10.46 5.89
N TYR A 64 -0.25 9.59 5.27
CA TYR A 64 -1.63 9.94 4.91
C TYR A 64 -2.47 10.23 6.14
N ALA A 65 -2.31 9.45 7.22
CA ALA A 65 -3.02 9.71 8.47
C ALA A 65 -2.74 11.11 9.04
N LYS A 66 -1.51 11.62 8.85
CA LYS A 66 -1.16 12.98 9.27
C LYS A 66 -1.83 14.07 8.44
N TRP A 67 -2.13 13.78 7.18
CA TRP A 67 -2.78 14.71 6.27
C TRP A 67 -4.31 14.65 6.38
N LEU A 68 -4.86 13.46 6.63
CA LEU A 68 -6.30 13.22 6.67
C LEU A 68 -6.93 13.44 8.06
N ILE A 69 -6.18 13.18 9.14
CA ILE A 69 -6.71 13.27 10.52
C ILE A 69 -6.12 14.50 11.23
N SER A 70 -4.83 14.45 11.58
CA SER A 70 -4.13 15.57 12.23
C SER A 70 -2.61 15.41 12.16
N ARG A 71 -1.86 16.52 12.18
CA ARG A 71 -0.38 16.49 12.04
C ARG A 71 0.33 15.75 13.18
N ASP A 72 -0.29 15.73 14.35
CA ASP A 72 0.16 15.08 15.57
C ASP A 72 -0.28 13.60 15.67
N TYR A 73 -1.05 13.10 14.70
CA TYR A 73 -1.45 11.70 14.66
C TYR A 73 -0.26 10.80 14.30
N ILE A 74 0.08 9.86 15.19
CA ILE A 74 1.21 8.94 15.03
C ILE A 74 0.69 7.52 14.86
N ILE A 75 0.93 6.95 13.68
CA ILE A 75 0.77 5.51 13.44
C ILE A 75 2.14 4.85 13.60
N LEU A 76 2.22 3.91 14.52
CA LEU A 76 3.41 3.09 14.70
C LEU A 76 3.46 2.01 13.62
N LYS A 77 4.66 1.75 13.07
CA LYS A 77 4.87 0.64 12.14
C LYS A 77 4.55 -0.69 12.84
N PRO A 78 3.73 -1.58 12.26
CA PRO A 78 3.45 -2.88 12.85
C PRO A 78 4.74 -3.70 12.99
N VAL A 79 4.90 -4.34 14.15
CA VAL A 79 6.02 -5.24 14.43
C VAL A 79 5.57 -6.65 14.09
N ILE A 80 6.27 -7.28 13.15
CA ILE A 80 5.96 -8.60 12.65
C ILE A 80 6.91 -9.60 13.31
N SER A 81 6.36 -10.41 14.22
CA SER A 81 7.11 -11.44 14.96
C SER A 81 6.93 -12.85 14.40
N SER A 82 5.83 -13.10 13.70
CA SER A 82 5.50 -14.41 13.14
C SER A 82 4.87 -14.30 11.75
N TYR A 83 4.74 -15.45 11.09
CA TYR A 83 4.06 -15.54 9.78
C TYR A 83 2.57 -15.23 9.89
N ASP A 84 1.90 -15.72 10.93
CA ASP A 84 0.48 -15.46 11.18
C ASP A 84 0.21 -13.97 11.43
N ASP A 85 1.13 -13.27 12.12
CA ASP A 85 1.05 -11.82 12.31
C ASP A 85 1.15 -11.10 10.97
N PHE A 86 2.09 -11.52 10.12
CA PHE A 86 2.25 -10.96 8.79
C PHE A 86 0.98 -11.15 7.95
N GLU A 87 0.41 -12.37 7.95
CA GLU A 87 -0.81 -12.66 7.20
C GLU A 87 -1.97 -11.76 7.62
N LYS A 88 -2.21 -11.64 8.93
CA LYS A 88 -3.29 -10.79 9.47
C LYS A 88 -3.09 -9.33 9.10
N VAL A 89 -1.86 -8.81 9.27
CA VAL A 89 -1.55 -7.41 8.95
C VAL A 89 -1.69 -7.14 7.46
N MET A 90 -1.24 -8.05 6.60
CA MET A 90 -1.36 -7.88 5.15
C MET A 90 -2.82 -7.93 4.69
N LYS A 91 -3.65 -8.83 5.24
CA LYS A 91 -5.08 -8.87 4.92
C LYS A 91 -5.75 -7.52 5.20
N ILE A 92 -5.55 -6.98 6.40
CA ILE A 92 -6.09 -5.66 6.77
C ILE A 92 -5.53 -4.57 5.87
N ALA A 93 -4.22 -4.59 5.59
CA ALA A 93 -3.59 -3.56 4.76
C ALA A 93 -4.10 -3.57 3.31
N PHE A 94 -4.38 -4.75 2.75
CA PHE A 94 -4.95 -4.89 1.41
C PHE A 94 -6.43 -4.49 1.36
N GLU A 95 -7.22 -4.86 2.38
CA GLU A 95 -8.61 -4.40 2.50
C GLU A 95 -8.68 -2.87 2.53
N MET A 96 -7.85 -2.24 3.37
CA MET A 96 -7.76 -0.77 3.45
C MET A 96 -7.32 -0.12 2.14
N TYR A 97 -6.42 -0.77 1.40
CA TYR A 97 -5.95 -0.29 0.11
C TYR A 97 -7.04 -0.38 -0.96
N GLU A 98 -7.81 -1.48 -0.97
CA GLU A 98 -8.93 -1.65 -1.89
C GLU A 98 -10.03 -0.61 -1.60
N ASP A 99 -10.38 -0.41 -0.33
CA ASP A 99 -11.34 0.63 0.08
C ASP A 99 -10.89 2.03 -0.38
N PHE A 100 -9.61 2.34 -0.22
CA PHE A 100 -9.03 3.58 -0.72
C PHE A 100 -9.16 3.70 -2.25
N LYS A 101 -8.83 2.64 -3.00
CA LYS A 101 -8.92 2.62 -4.47
C LYS A 101 -10.35 2.87 -4.92
N GLN A 102 -11.33 2.19 -4.33
CA GLN A 102 -12.75 2.37 -4.66
C GLN A 102 -13.25 3.79 -4.34
N ALA A 103 -12.88 4.32 -3.17
CA ALA A 103 -13.22 5.68 -2.79
C ALA A 103 -12.60 6.73 -3.72
N PHE A 104 -11.33 6.51 -4.12
CA PHE A 104 -10.63 7.39 -5.06
C PHE A 104 -11.30 7.39 -6.43
N LEU A 105 -11.60 6.21 -6.97
CA LEU A 105 -12.23 6.06 -8.28
C LEU A 105 -13.59 6.75 -8.33
N LYS A 106 -14.42 6.55 -7.30
CA LYS A 106 -15.73 7.20 -7.20
C LYS A 106 -15.64 8.73 -7.28
N ILE A 107 -14.70 9.33 -6.56
CA ILE A 107 -14.51 10.79 -6.59
C ILE A 107 -13.96 11.24 -7.95
N SER A 108 -13.10 10.43 -8.59
CA SER A 108 -12.54 10.76 -9.90
C SER A 108 -13.55 10.69 -11.05
N GLU A 109 -14.61 9.87 -10.91
CA GLU A 109 -15.72 9.80 -11.86
C GLU A 109 -16.73 10.95 -11.67
N GLU A 110 -16.79 11.54 -10.47
CA GLU A 110 -17.67 12.67 -10.14
C GLU A 110 -17.08 14.05 -10.54
N GLN A 111 -15.79 14.11 -10.94
CA GLN A 111 -15.10 15.33 -11.40
C GLN A 111 -15.11 15.49 -12.92
#